data_AF-A0A0A9U2F4-F1
#
_entry.id   AF-A0A0A9U2F4-F1
#
_cell.length_a   1.000
_cell.length_b   1.000
_cell.length_c   1.000
_cell.angle_alpha   90.00
_cell.angle_beta   90.00
_cell.angle_gamma   90.00
#
_symmetry.space_group_name_H-M   'P 1'
#
loop_
_entity.id
_entity.type
_entity.pdbx_description
1 polymer ?
#
loop_
_entity_poly.entity_id
_entity_poly.type
_entity_poly.pdbx_seq_one_letter_code
_entity_poly.pdbx_strand_id
1 'polypeptide(L)' 'MWSSAASIRGPMKEWGLKKETGCSWIELKGDVVSFSSNDNAHPSIEQICQEVDNIFVCIEEAS' A
#
# COMPACT_ATOMS: atom_id res chain seq x y z
N MET A 1 1.37 -5.44 -21.78
CA MET A 1 1.03 -4.31 -20.88
C MET A 1 2.04 -4.15 -19.74
N TRP A 2 2.35 -5.21 -18.98
CA TRP A 2 3.37 -5.17 -17.91
C TRP A 2 4.80 -4.98 -18.40
N SER A 3 5.19 -5.63 -19.51
CA SER A 3 6.54 -5.53 -20.09
C SER A 3 6.87 -4.12 -20.61
N SER A 4 5.92 -3.48 -21.29
CA SER A 4 6.06 -2.09 -21.77
C SER A 4 6.17 -1.09 -20.61
N ALA A 5 5.47 -1.33 -19.50
CA ALA A 5 5.60 -0.50 -18.32
C ALA A 5 6.95 -0.74 -17.60
N ALA A 6 7.48 -1.97 -17.65
CA ALA A 6 8.80 -2.30 -17.10
C ALA A 6 9.95 -1.62 -17.86
N SER A 7 9.85 -1.51 -19.19
CA SER A 7 10.89 -0.84 -20.01
C SER A 7 11.00 0.67 -19.73
N ILE A 8 9.98 1.28 -19.14
CA ILE A 8 10.00 2.69 -18.72
C ILE A 8 10.45 2.83 -17.25
N ARG A 9 9.96 1.95 -16.36
CA ARG A 9 10.26 2.04 -14.91
C ARG A 9 11.74 1.82 -14.57
N GLY A 10 12.46 0.99 -15.32
CA GLY A 10 13.88 0.73 -15.10
C GLY A 10 14.73 2.01 -15.22
N PRO A 11 14.74 2.66 -16.41
CA PRO A 11 15.45 3.92 -16.62
C PRO A 11 15.02 5.04 -15.66
N MET A 12 13.72 5.17 -15.36
CA MET A 12 13.24 6.14 -14.36
C MET A 12 13.93 5.96 -13.01
N LYS A 13 14.13 4.72 -12.56
CA LYS A 13 14.82 4.42 -11.30
C LYS A 13 16.31 4.77 -11.37
N GLU A 14 16.98 4.45 -12.47
CA GLU A 14 18.41 4.77 -12.68
C GLU A 14 18.67 6.29 -12.71
N TRP A 15 17.73 7.05 -13.26
CA TRP A 15 17.79 8.52 -13.26
C TRP A 15 17.32 9.16 -11.94
N GLY A 16 17.00 8.36 -10.94
CA GLY A 16 16.57 8.85 -9.63
C GLY A 16 15.17 9.47 -9.62
N LEU A 17 14.35 9.23 -10.65
CA LEU A 17 12.97 9.68 -10.70
C LEU A 17 12.15 8.95 -9.63
N LYS A 18 11.73 9.68 -8.60
CA LYS A 18 10.87 9.16 -7.54
C LYS A 18 9.42 9.50 -7.87
N LYS A 19 8.54 8.50 -7.77
CA LYS A 19 7.10 8.77 -7.71
C LYS A 19 6.78 9.42 -6.38
N GLU A 20 5.84 10.36 -6.36
CA GLU A 20 5.21 10.75 -5.10
C GLU A 20 4.50 9.53 -4.53
N THR A 21 4.78 9.25 -3.27
CA THR A 21 4.13 8.18 -2.52
C THR A 21 2.66 8.56 -2.34
N GLY A 22 1.76 7.65 -2.72
CA GLY A 22 0.35 7.82 -2.41
C GLY A 22 0.15 7.87 -0.89
N CYS A 23 -0.60 8.86 -0.43
CA CYS A 23 -1.00 9.00 0.97
C CYS A 23 -2.52 8.92 1.03
N SER A 24 -3.03 8.07 1.91
CA SER A 24 -4.44 7.97 2.28
C SER A 24 -4.59 8.27 3.76
N TRP A 25 -5.82 8.54 4.19
CA TRP A 25 -6.14 8.71 5.60
C TRP A 25 -7.56 8.27 5.88
N ILE A 26 -7.82 7.93 7.13
CA ILE A 26 -9.13 7.62 7.66
C ILE A 26 -9.35 8.41 8.95
N GLU A 27 -10.61 8.69 9.27
CA GLU A 27 -10.99 9.32 10.52
C GLU A 27 -11.68 8.30 11.43
N LEU A 28 -11.18 8.14 12.65
CA LEU A 28 -11.68 7.23 13.67
C LEU A 28 -11.94 8.02 14.94
N LYS A 29 -13.22 8.19 15.32
CA LYS A 29 -13.62 8.88 16.56
C LYS A 29 -13.03 10.30 16.71
N GLY A 30 -12.83 11.01 15.59
CA GLY A 30 -12.23 12.35 15.57
C GLY A 30 -10.70 12.35 15.43
N ASP A 31 -10.05 11.19 15.50
CA ASP A 31 -8.62 11.05 15.24
C ASP A 31 -8.37 10.69 13.78
N VAL A 32 -7.47 11.42 13.12
CA VAL A 32 -7.05 11.14 11.74
C VAL A 32 -5.83 10.26 11.76
N VAL A 33 -5.93 9.10 11.11
CA VAL A 33 -4.81 8.18 10.88
C VAL A 33 -4.46 8.18 9.41
N SER A 34 -3.22 8.53 9.08
CA SER A 34 -2.71 8.55 7.72
C SER A 34 -1.85 7.33 7.42
N PHE A 35 -1.90 6.86 6.18
CA PHE A 35 -1.12 5.75 5.66
C PHE A 35 -0.46 6.19 4.36
N SER A 36 0.83 5.98 4.25
CA SER A 36 1.58 6.13 3.02
C SER A 36 1.85 4.78 2.39
N SER A 37 1.92 4.73 1.06
CA SER A 37 2.25 3.48 0.36
C SER A 37 3.58 2.92 0.87
N ASN A 38 3.54 1.64 1.28
CA ASN A 38 4.68 0.91 1.80
C ASN A 38 5.20 1.40 3.17
N ASP A 39 4.39 2.15 3.93
CA ASP A 39 4.73 2.56 5.29
C ASP A 39 4.54 1.44 6.32
N ASN A 40 5.29 1.57 7.42
CA ASN A 40 5.18 0.72 8.60
C ASN A 40 5.23 1.57 9.88
N ALA A 41 4.85 2.85 9.77
CA ALA A 41 5.00 3.82 10.85
C ALA A 41 3.92 3.67 11.92
N HIS A 42 2.77 3.09 11.56
CA HIS A 42 1.67 2.90 12.51
C HIS A 42 2.05 1.87 13.58
N PRO A 43 1.88 2.16 14.89
CA PRO A 43 2.25 1.24 15.97
C PRO A 43 1.58 -0.13 15.88
N SER A 44 0.41 -0.20 15.23
CA SER A 44 -0.37 -1.42 15.03
C SER A 44 -0.35 -1.96 13.60
N ILE A 45 0.66 -1.62 12.79
CA ILE A 45 0.71 -2.03 11.38
C ILE A 45 0.64 -3.56 11.20
N GLU A 46 1.27 -4.31 12.10
CA GLU A 46 1.27 -5.78 12.05
C GLU A 46 -0.15 -6.35 12.18
N GLN A 47 -0.93 -5.87 13.16
CA GLN A 47 -2.31 -6.32 13.34
C GLN A 47 -3.20 -5.90 12.17
N ILE A 48 -3.00 -4.69 11.62
CA ILE A 48 -3.76 -4.22 10.47
C ILE A 48 -3.52 -5.12 9.25
N CYS A 49 -2.26 -5.44 8.95
CA CYS A 49 -1.92 -6.33 7.85
C CYS A 49 -2.48 -7.74 8.05
N GLN A 50 -2.40 -8.28 9.28
CA GLN A 50 -2.99 -9.58 9.60
C GLN A 50 -4.50 -9.61 9.34
N GLU A 51 -5.23 -8.55 9.70
CA GLU A 51 -6.68 -8.52 9.41
C GLU A 51 -7.00 -8.38 7.93
N VAL A 52 -6.17 -7.67 7.16
CA VAL A 52 -6.32 -7.63 5.69
C VAL A 52 -6.14 -9.03 5.10
N ASP A 53 -5.14 -9.77 5.56
CA ASP A 53 -4.89 -11.16 5.12
C ASP A 53 -6.06 -12.08 5.49
N ASN A 54 -6.59 -11.96 6.71
CA ASN A 54 -7.78 -12.72 7.15
C ASN A 54 -8.99 -12.43 6.25
N ILE A 55 -9.25 -11.15 5.95
CA ILE A 55 -10.35 -10.75 5.06
C ILE A 55 -10.17 -11.37 3.67
N PHE A 56 -8.93 -11.38 3.15
CA PHE A 56 -8.63 -11.97 1.85
C PHE A 56 -8.98 -13.47 1.81
N VAL A 57 -8.58 -14.22 2.85
CA VAL A 57 -8.93 -15.64 2.99
C VAL A 57 -10.45 -15.84 3.00
N CYS A 58 -11.17 -15.04 3.79
CA CYS A 58 -12.64 -15.13 3.85
C CYS A 58 -13.31 -14.85 2.49
N ILE A 59 -12.76 -13.94 1.69
CA ILE A 59 -13.30 -13.62 0.35
C ILE A 59 -13.06 -14.79 -0.62
N GLU A 60 -11.89 -15.43 -0.56
CA GLU A 60 -11.59 -16.60 -1.40
C GLU A 60 -12.48 -17.79 -1.05
N GLU A 61 -12.72 -18.05 0.24
CA GLU A 61 -13.61 -19.13 0.69
C GLU A 61 -15.08 -18.91 0.31
N ALA A 62 -15.50 -17.66 0.13
CA ALA A 62 -16.87 -17.29 -0.23
C ALA A 62 -17.14 -17.26 -1.76
N SER A 63 -16.11 -17.47 -2.58
CA SER A 63 -16.17 -17.43 -4.06
C SER A 63 -16.30 -18.82 -4.67
#